data_AF-A0A6L2JHR8-F1
#
_entry.id   AF-A0A6L2JHR8-F1
#
_cell.length_a   1.000
_cell.length_b   1.000
_cell.length_c   1.000
_cell.angle_alpha   90.00
_cell.angle_beta   90.00
_cell.angle_gamma   90.00
#
_symmetry.space_group_name_H-M   'P 1'
#
loop_
_entity.id
_entity.type
_entity.pdbx_description
1 polymer ?
#
loop_
_entity_poly.entity_id
_entity_poly.type
_entity_poly.pdbx_seq_one_letter_code
_entity_poly.pdbx_strand_id
1 'polypeptide(L)'
;MACSLPHTDSEVEALVQKLIDEDKGRQNVIMDLVLQFKNSCTVKNDIRNVYEKCTDISQESRSLIDSFLNEGSDKDYELNLSMYEKAAKLEKQVDAKLAWLLEKYYHRSQENVGCSSSQADLYLTEKELHHLHLDEEALRETLEEQAMHAKARKENIRKKQADDDEFFLEFGMVRINSDYESSN
;
A
#
# COMPACT_ATOMS: atom_id res chain seq x y z
N MET A 1 18.67 31.74 -22.98
CA MET A 1 17.57 30.88 -22.50
C MET A 1 17.55 29.68 -23.40
N ALA A 2 18.00 28.52 -22.92
CA ALA A 2 17.91 27.28 -23.67
C ALA A 2 16.48 26.77 -23.53
N CYS A 3 15.70 26.83 -24.61
CA CYS A 3 14.40 26.17 -24.65
C CYS A 3 14.65 24.66 -24.60
N SER A 4 14.07 23.99 -23.60
CA SER A 4 14.04 22.53 -23.55
C SER A 4 13.44 22.01 -24.86
N LEU A 5 14.12 21.05 -25.50
CA LEU A 5 13.59 20.35 -26.68
C LEU A 5 12.25 19.71 -26.30
N PRO A 6 11.18 19.86 -27.12
CA PRO A 6 9.94 19.14 -26.88
C PRO A 6 10.22 17.64 -26.95
N HIS A 7 9.73 16.89 -25.96
CA HIS A 7 9.79 15.43 -25.98
C HIS A 7 9.12 14.90 -27.25
N THR A 8 9.75 13.92 -27.88
CA THR A 8 9.12 13.22 -29.00
C THR A 8 7.91 12.41 -28.52
N ASP A 9 6.87 12.25 -29.33
CA ASP A 9 5.69 11.44 -28.95
C ASP A 9 6.09 10.03 -28.50
N SER A 10 7.12 9.45 -29.13
CA SER A 10 7.69 8.15 -28.75
C SER A 10 8.30 8.13 -27.36
N GLU A 11 8.90 9.24 -26.91
CA GLU A 11 9.43 9.34 -25.54
C GLU A 11 8.29 9.38 -24.52
N VAL A 12 7.22 10.12 -24.81
CA VAL A 12 6.05 10.21 -23.93
C VAL A 12 5.34 8.86 -23.86
N GLU A 13 5.12 8.18 -24.98
CA GLU A 13 4.54 6.83 -25.03
C GLU A 13 5.37 5.84 -24.19
N ALA A 14 6.70 5.87 -24.31
CA ALA A 14 7.59 5.00 -23.54
C ALA A 14 7.53 5.28 -22.03
N LEU A 15 7.43 6.55 -21.62
CA LEU A 15 7.26 6.93 -20.23
C LEU A 15 5.92 6.44 -19.65
N VAL A 16 4.82 6.63 -20.39
CA VAL A 16 3.49 6.15 -19.96
C VAL A 16 3.47 4.63 -19.82
N GLN A 17 4.07 3.90 -20.77
CA GLN A 17 4.18 2.44 -20.70
C GLN A 17 4.98 1.99 -19.47
N LYS A 18 6.11 2.64 -19.20
CA LYS A 18 6.91 2.36 -18.00
C LYS A 18 6.11 2.58 -16.71
N LEU A 19 5.35 3.67 -16.62
CA LEU A 19 4.50 3.95 -15.46
C LEU A 19 3.39 2.91 -15.27
N ILE A 20 2.79 2.42 -16.37
CA ILE A 20 1.81 1.32 -16.32
C ILE A 20 2.44 0.06 -15.71
N ASP A 21 3.63 -0.30 -16.14
CA ASP A 21 4.33 -1.49 -15.64
C ASP A 21 4.70 -1.35 -14.15
N GLU A 22 5.15 -0.16 -13.75
CA GLU A 22 5.43 0.16 -12.35
C GLU A 22 4.16 0.09 -11.47
N ASP A 23 3.04 0.66 -11.93
CA ASP A 23 1.77 0.64 -11.19
C ASP A 23 1.19 -0.77 -11.06
N LYS A 24 1.25 -1.58 -12.13
CA LYS A 24 0.91 -3.00 -12.06
C LYS A 24 1.80 -3.74 -11.07
N GLY A 25 3.10 -3.45 -11.07
CA GLY A 25 4.04 -3.97 -10.08
C GLY A 25 3.63 -3.64 -8.65
N ARG A 26 3.31 -2.37 -8.37
CA ARG A 26 2.83 -1.91 -7.06
C ARG A 26 1.52 -2.58 -6.65
N GLN A 27 0.56 -2.69 -7.57
CA GLN A 27 -0.73 -3.34 -7.32
C GLN A 27 -0.55 -4.81 -6.93
N ASN A 28 0.33 -5.54 -7.64
CA ASN A 28 0.65 -6.93 -7.33
C ASN A 28 1.24 -7.10 -5.93
N VAL A 29 2.16 -6.21 -5.53
CA VAL A 29 2.74 -6.24 -4.17
C VAL A 29 1.67 -6.00 -3.10
N ILE A 30 0.73 -5.08 -3.33
CA ILE A 30 -0.39 -4.85 -2.41
C ILE A 30 -1.28 -6.09 -2.30
N MET A 31 -1.60 -6.73 -3.43
CA MET A 31 -2.44 -7.95 -3.43
C MET A 31 -1.76 -9.11 -2.71
N ASP A 32 -0.45 -9.28 -2.86
CA ASP A 32 0.31 -10.29 -2.11
C ASP A 32 0.29 -10.00 -0.61
N LEU A 33 0.48 -8.73 -0.21
CA LEU A 33 0.38 -8.33 1.20
C LEU A 33 -1.01 -8.59 1.78
N VAL A 34 -2.08 -8.30 1.02
CA VAL A 34 -3.47 -8.61 1.41
C VAL A 34 -3.66 -10.11 1.63
N LEU A 35 -3.09 -10.95 0.76
CA LEU A 35 -3.17 -12.40 0.90
C LEU A 35 -2.45 -12.90 2.16
N GLN A 36 -1.22 -12.41 2.40
CA GLN A 36 -0.46 -12.73 3.61
C GLN A 36 -1.22 -12.30 4.88
N PHE A 37 -1.79 -11.10 4.85
CA PHE A 37 -2.59 -10.57 5.94
C PHE A 37 -3.82 -11.43 6.23
N LYS A 38 -4.55 -11.84 5.18
CA LYS A 38 -5.71 -12.72 5.30
C LYS A 38 -5.34 -14.06 5.94
N ASN A 39 -4.22 -14.66 5.54
CA ASN A 39 -3.74 -15.90 6.14
C ASN A 39 -3.41 -15.71 7.64
N SER A 40 -2.77 -14.60 7.99
CA SER A 40 -2.50 -14.25 9.39
C SER A 40 -3.80 -14.07 10.20
N CYS A 41 -4.84 -13.45 9.64
CA CYS A 41 -6.14 -13.33 10.29
C CYS A 41 -6.79 -14.70 10.54
N THR A 42 -6.64 -15.65 9.61
CA THR A 42 -7.13 -17.03 9.80
C THR A 42 -6.44 -17.68 11.00
N VAL A 43 -5.11 -17.62 11.08
CA VAL A 43 -4.35 -18.16 12.22
C VAL A 43 -4.77 -17.49 13.53
N LYS A 44 -4.98 -16.17 13.52
CA LYS A 44 -5.48 -15.43 14.70
C LYS A 44 -6.85 -15.94 15.16
N ASN A 45 -7.76 -16.24 14.23
CA ASN A 45 -9.07 -16.80 14.55
C ASN A 45 -8.96 -18.22 15.11
N ASP A 46 -8.04 -19.04 14.60
CA ASP A 46 -7.80 -20.38 15.15
C ASP A 46 -7.29 -20.30 16.60
N ILE A 47 -6.38 -19.37 16.90
CA ILE A 47 -5.92 -19.10 18.26
C ILE A 47 -7.08 -18.64 19.16
N ARG A 48 -7.94 -17.74 18.67
CA ARG A 48 -9.13 -17.29 19.41
C ARG A 48 -10.06 -18.45 19.75
N ASN A 49 -10.31 -19.34 18.79
CA ASN A 49 -11.15 -20.52 18.99
C ASN A 49 -10.58 -21.49 20.04
N VAL A 50 -9.25 -21.58 20.15
CA VAL A 50 -8.60 -22.37 21.21
C VAL A 50 -8.74 -21.66 22.56
N TYR A 51 -8.49 -20.37 22.61
CA TYR A 51 -8.64 -19.54 23.82
C TYR A 51 -10.06 -19.59 24.40
N GLU A 52 -11.10 -19.53 23.56
CA GLU A 52 -12.51 -19.61 23.99
C GLU A 52 -12.83 -20.93 24.72
N LYS A 53 -12.04 -21.98 24.49
CA LYS A 53 -12.21 -23.29 25.14
C LYS A 53 -11.41 -23.42 26.45
N CYS A 54 -10.50 -22.49 26.75
CA CYS A 54 -9.68 -22.51 27.97
C CYS A 54 -10.53 -22.15 29.19
N THR A 55 -10.77 -23.10 30.11
CA THR A 55 -11.60 -22.90 31.31
C THR A 55 -10.84 -22.40 32.54
N ASP A 56 -9.52 -22.47 32.50
CA ASP A 56 -8.56 -22.19 33.57
C ASP A 56 -8.18 -20.70 33.71
N ILE A 57 -8.57 -19.87 32.74
CA ILE A 57 -8.30 -18.43 32.74
C ILE A 57 -9.30 -17.71 33.63
N SER A 58 -8.80 -16.83 34.52
CA SER A 58 -9.64 -15.99 35.37
C SER A 58 -10.53 -15.06 34.54
N GLN A 59 -11.69 -14.67 35.08
CA GLN A 59 -12.62 -13.78 34.38
C GLN A 59 -12.02 -12.38 34.12
N GLU A 60 -11.19 -11.87 35.03
CA GLU A 60 -10.49 -10.60 34.85
C GLU A 60 -9.49 -10.68 33.69
N SER A 61 -8.66 -11.73 33.66
CA SER A 61 -7.72 -11.97 32.55
C SER A 61 -8.45 -12.14 31.22
N ARG A 62 -9.58 -12.85 31.20
CA ARG A 62 -10.39 -13.00 29.97
C ARG A 62 -10.88 -11.66 29.45
N SER A 63 -11.42 -10.80 30.32
CA SER A 63 -11.91 -9.47 29.94
C SER A 63 -10.82 -8.61 29.28
N LEU A 64 -9.60 -8.64 29.84
CA LEU A 64 -8.45 -7.93 29.27
C LEU A 64 -8.04 -8.48 27.90
N ILE A 65 -7.99 -9.80 27.76
CA ILE A 65 -7.65 -10.47 26.50
C ILE A 65 -8.70 -10.17 25.43
N ASP A 66 -9.99 -10.25 25.77
CA ASP A 66 -11.09 -9.99 24.85
C ASP A 66 -11.06 -8.54 24.35
N SER A 67 -10.81 -7.58 25.26
CA SER A 67 -10.64 -6.17 24.91
C SER A 67 -9.50 -5.97 23.90
N PHE A 68 -8.33 -6.56 24.17
CA PHE A 68 -7.19 -6.51 23.26
C PHE A 68 -7.46 -7.17 21.89
N LEU A 69 -8.13 -8.32 21.88
CA LEU A 69 -8.49 -9.04 20.66
C LEU A 69 -9.51 -8.27 19.82
N ASN A 70 -10.46 -7.58 20.45
CA ASN A 70 -11.45 -6.75 19.79
C ASN A 70 -10.80 -5.51 19.17
N GLU A 71 -10.00 -4.77 19.93
CA GLU A 71 -9.25 -3.61 19.43
C GLU A 71 -8.32 -4.00 18.26
N GLY A 72 -7.68 -5.17 18.35
CA GLY A 72 -6.89 -5.73 17.25
C GLY A 72 -7.72 -6.05 16.01
N SER A 73 -8.95 -6.56 16.18
CA SER A 73 -9.86 -6.89 15.08
C SER A 73 -10.31 -5.66 14.30
N ASP A 74 -10.61 -4.56 15.00
CA ASP A 74 -11.02 -3.30 14.37
C ASP A 74 -9.89 -2.73 13.51
N LYS A 75 -8.67 -2.68 14.06
CA LYS A 75 -7.48 -2.22 13.33
C LYS A 75 -7.17 -3.09 12.12
N ASP A 76 -7.35 -4.40 12.24
CA ASP A 76 -7.14 -5.34 11.16
C ASP A 76 -8.14 -5.13 10.01
N TYR A 77 -9.40 -4.86 10.35
CA TYR A 77 -10.44 -4.53 9.38
C TYR A 77 -10.12 -3.23 8.63
N GLU A 78 -9.75 -2.17 9.36
CA GLU A 78 -9.36 -0.88 8.77
C GLU A 78 -8.15 -1.01 7.84
N LEU A 79 -7.13 -1.76 8.28
CA LEU A 79 -5.92 -1.98 7.47
C LEU A 79 -6.25 -2.74 6.18
N ASN A 80 -7.03 -3.81 6.28
CA ASN A 80 -7.45 -4.60 5.13
C ASN A 80 -8.24 -3.75 4.12
N LEU A 81 -9.20 -2.95 4.60
CA LEU A 81 -9.98 -2.05 3.76
C LEU A 81 -9.07 -1.03 3.04
N SER A 82 -8.13 -0.41 3.77
CA SER A 82 -7.19 0.57 3.20
C SER A 82 -6.32 -0.01 2.09
N MET A 83 -5.88 -1.27 2.22
CA MET A 83 -5.09 -1.94 1.17
C MET A 83 -5.90 -2.13 -0.12
N TYR A 84 -7.16 -2.56 -0.02
CA TYR A 84 -8.04 -2.69 -1.20
C TYR A 84 -8.33 -1.34 -1.87
N GLU A 85 -8.59 -0.29 -1.08
CA GLU A 85 -8.81 1.05 -1.63
C GLU A 85 -7.59 1.55 -2.40
N LYS A 86 -6.38 1.29 -1.90
CA LYS A 86 -5.12 1.65 -2.58
C LYS A 86 -4.93 0.86 -3.87
N ALA A 87 -5.21 -0.45 -3.84
CA ALA A 87 -5.14 -1.30 -5.03
C ALA A 87 -6.12 -0.82 -6.12
N ALA A 88 -7.34 -0.45 -5.74
CA ALA A 88 -8.35 0.07 -6.66
C ALA A 88 -7.98 1.45 -7.24
N LYS A 89 -7.29 2.31 -6.46
CA LYS A 89 -6.76 3.58 -6.97
C LYS A 89 -5.68 3.37 -8.03
N LEU A 90 -4.76 2.43 -7.80
CA LEU A 90 -3.74 2.07 -8.80
C LEU A 90 -4.38 1.47 -10.06
N GLU A 91 -5.40 0.62 -9.90
CA GLU A 91 -6.16 0.05 -11.03
C GLU A 91 -6.74 1.15 -11.92
N LYS A 92 -7.43 2.12 -11.32
CA LYS A 92 -7.98 3.28 -12.04
C LYS A 92 -6.91 4.10 -12.76
N GLN A 93 -5.74 4.28 -12.15
CA GLN A 93 -4.63 4.99 -12.77
C GLN A 93 -4.06 4.21 -13.96
N VAL A 94 -3.96 2.89 -13.86
CA VAL A 94 -3.54 2.02 -14.98
C VAL A 94 -4.55 2.10 -16.11
N ASP A 95 -5.85 2.01 -15.81
CA ASP A 95 -6.92 2.09 -16.81
C ASP A 95 -6.93 3.43 -17.54
N ALA A 96 -6.75 4.55 -16.81
CA ALA A 96 -6.66 5.88 -17.41
C ALA A 96 -5.45 6.01 -18.35
N LYS A 97 -4.28 5.50 -17.95
CA LYS A 97 -3.07 5.50 -18.78
C LYS A 97 -3.24 4.63 -20.04
N LEU A 98 -3.89 3.47 -19.90
CA LEU A 98 -4.21 2.59 -21.03
C LEU A 98 -5.20 3.25 -22.00
N ALA A 99 -6.24 3.90 -21.49
CA ALA A 99 -7.21 4.64 -22.31
C ALA A 99 -6.52 5.76 -23.11
N TRP A 100 -5.63 6.52 -22.46
CA TRP A 100 -4.85 7.57 -23.12
C TRP A 100 -3.98 7.02 -24.27
N LEU A 101 -3.28 5.90 -24.06
CA LEU A 101 -2.49 5.25 -25.11
C LEU A 101 -3.36 4.82 -26.30
N LEU A 102 -4.55 4.29 -26.04
CA LEU A 102 -5.49 3.89 -27.08
C LEU A 102 -5.98 5.11 -27.88
N GLU A 103 -6.39 6.19 -27.22
CA GLU A 103 -6.83 7.41 -27.90
C GLU A 103 -5.74 7.98 -28.82
N LYS A 104 -4.49 8.04 -28.35
CA LYS A 104 -3.35 8.49 -29.17
C LYS A 104 -3.15 7.62 -30.40
N TYR A 105 -3.24 6.30 -30.27
CA TYR A 105 -3.14 5.38 -31.40
C TYR A 105 -4.25 5.61 -32.43
N TYR A 106 -5.49 5.79 -31.98
CA TYR A 106 -6.62 6.05 -32.88
C TYR A 106 -6.50 7.38 -33.62
N HIS A 107 -6.02 8.45 -32.96
CA HIS A 107 -5.77 9.74 -33.59
C HIS A 107 -4.67 9.66 -34.66
N ARG A 108 -3.52 9.04 -34.36
CA ARG A 108 -2.43 8.84 -35.33
C ARG A 108 -2.88 7.98 -36.54
N SER A 109 -3.79 7.02 -36.33
CA SER A 109 -4.34 6.21 -37.41
C SER A 109 -5.29 7.00 -38.33
N GLN A 110 -5.96 8.06 -37.84
CA GLN A 110 -6.87 8.88 -38.64
C GLN A 110 -6.14 9.93 -39.48
N GLU A 111 -5.08 10.54 -38.95
CA GLU A 111 -4.27 11.55 -39.66
C GLU A 111 -3.52 10.97 -40.87
N ASN A 112 -3.10 9.69 -40.79
CA ASN A 112 -2.43 9.01 -41.90
C ASN A 112 -3.35 8.67 -43.09
N VAL A 113 -4.67 8.81 -42.94
CA VAL A 113 -5.66 8.47 -43.98
C VAL A 113 -6.19 9.72 -44.72
N GLY A 114 -5.92 10.93 -44.23
CA GLY A 114 -6.37 12.13 -44.93
C GLY A 114 -5.79 13.44 -44.43
N CYS A 115 -5.11 14.13 -45.35
CA CYS A 115 -4.93 15.58 -45.43
C CYS A 115 -3.63 16.18 -44.83
N SER A 116 -2.92 16.86 -45.72
CA SER A 116 -1.78 17.73 -45.45
C SER A 116 -2.30 19.10 -44.99
N SER A 117 -2.22 19.46 -43.70
CA SER A 117 -2.32 20.88 -43.28
C SER A 117 -1.88 21.14 -41.82
N SER A 118 -0.71 21.79 -41.71
CA SER A 118 -0.35 22.87 -40.76
C SER A 118 -0.71 22.78 -39.26
N GLN A 119 0.32 22.51 -38.45
CA GLN A 119 0.77 23.39 -37.35
C GLN A 119 -0.21 23.65 -36.18
N ALA A 120 -1.04 22.67 -35.81
CA ALA A 120 -1.90 22.74 -34.61
C ALA A 120 -1.52 21.75 -33.49
N ASP A 121 -0.63 20.79 -33.74
CA ASP A 121 -0.53 19.58 -32.90
C ASP A 121 0.43 19.65 -31.69
N LEU A 122 1.12 20.77 -31.47
CA LEU A 122 2.17 20.87 -30.43
C LEU A 122 1.71 21.39 -29.05
N TYR A 123 0.47 21.87 -28.90
CA TYR A 123 0.03 22.56 -27.67
C TYR A 123 -0.87 21.72 -26.73
N LEU A 124 -1.37 20.56 -27.15
CA LEU A 124 -2.19 19.68 -26.31
C LEU A 124 -1.34 18.78 -25.39
N THR A 125 -0.09 18.52 -25.74
CA THR A 125 0.80 17.58 -25.03
C THR A 125 1.38 18.15 -23.73
N GLU A 126 1.67 19.44 -23.63
CA GLU A 126 2.35 20.01 -22.45
C GLU A 126 1.42 20.14 -21.23
N LYS A 127 0.15 20.50 -21.44
CA LYS A 127 -0.85 20.62 -20.36
C LYS A 127 -1.27 19.27 -19.78
N GLU A 128 -1.46 18.26 -20.63
CA GLU A 128 -1.83 16.91 -20.19
C GLU A 128 -0.66 16.23 -19.46
N LEU A 129 0.57 16.41 -19.95
CA LEU A 129 1.77 15.92 -19.28
C LEU A 129 1.96 16.59 -17.90
N HIS A 130 1.70 17.89 -17.81
CA HIS A 130 1.74 18.61 -16.52
C HIS A 130 0.70 18.10 -15.53
N HIS A 131 -0.52 17.78 -15.98
CA HIS A 131 -1.55 17.25 -15.09
C HIS A 131 -1.20 15.85 -14.57
N LEU A 132 -0.65 14.99 -15.43
CA LEU A 132 -0.12 13.68 -15.03
C LEU A 132 1.05 13.79 -14.04
N HIS A 133 1.96 14.76 -14.24
CA HIS A 133 3.09 14.99 -13.32
C HIS A 133 2.62 15.46 -11.94
N LEU A 134 1.62 16.34 -11.89
CA LEU A 134 1.04 16.82 -10.63
C LEU A 134 0.33 15.70 -9.86
N ASP A 135 -0.35 14.79 -10.57
CA ASP A 135 -1.02 13.64 -9.94
C ASP A 135 0.00 12.60 -9.44
N GLU A 136 1.13 12.44 -10.13
CA GLU A 136 2.26 11.61 -9.67
C GLU A 136 2.96 12.19 -8.43
N GLU A 137 3.23 13.50 -8.44
CA GLU A 137 3.91 14.20 -7.32
C GLU A 137 3.05 14.14 -6.05
N ALA A 138 1.74 14.36 -6.17
CA ALA A 138 0.80 14.20 -5.07
C ALA A 138 0.77 12.76 -4.53
N LEU A 139 0.84 11.75 -5.41
CA LEU A 139 0.87 10.34 -4.99
C LEU A 139 2.18 9.97 -4.29
N ARG A 140 3.32 10.50 -4.78
CA ARG A 140 4.64 10.32 -4.21
C ARG A 140 4.74 10.95 -2.83
N GLU A 141 4.29 12.18 -2.67
CA GLU A 141 4.24 12.89 -1.39
C GLU A 141 3.39 12.12 -0.38
N THR A 142 2.20 11.65 -0.80
CA THR A 142 1.33 10.82 0.06
C THR A 142 2.02 9.51 0.48
N LEU A 143 2.75 8.86 -0.42
CA LEU A 143 3.48 7.62 -0.12
C LEU A 143 4.67 7.88 0.81
N GLU A 144 5.41 8.96 0.62
CA GLU A 144 6.53 9.36 1.49
C GLU A 144 6.06 9.76 2.88
N GLU A 145 4.99 10.54 3.00
CA GLU A 145 4.37 10.91 4.27
C GLU A 145 3.93 9.67 5.04
N GLN A 146 3.28 8.71 4.36
CA GLN A 146 2.89 7.45 4.98
C GLN A 146 4.08 6.57 5.36
N ALA A 147 5.17 6.57 4.57
CA ALA A 147 6.40 5.87 4.92
C ALA A 147 7.06 6.48 6.17
N MET A 148 7.08 7.81 6.28
CA MET A 148 7.56 8.51 7.49
C MET A 148 6.67 8.20 8.70
N HIS A 149 5.35 8.22 8.54
CA HIS A 149 4.42 7.90 9.61
C HIS A 149 4.54 6.42 10.06
N ALA A 150 4.71 5.50 9.11
CA ALA A 150 4.95 4.08 9.40
C ALA A 150 6.29 3.87 10.14
N LYS A 151 7.34 4.59 9.72
CA LYS A 151 8.65 4.55 10.39
C LYS A 151 8.56 5.09 11.83
N ALA A 152 7.89 6.22 12.03
CA ALA A 152 7.65 6.79 13.35
C ALA A 152 6.84 5.86 14.26
N ARG A 153 5.79 5.22 13.71
CA ARG A 153 5.00 4.22 14.45
C ARG A 153 5.83 3.01 14.85
N LYS A 154 6.68 2.50 13.94
CA LYS A 154 7.61 1.39 14.22
C LYS A 154 8.62 1.74 15.31
N GLU A 155 9.12 2.96 15.32
CA GLU A 155 10.04 3.46 16.35
C GLU A 155 9.35 3.59 17.71
N ASN A 156 8.10 4.08 17.75
CA ASN A 156 7.30 4.09 18.98
C ASN A 156 7.05 2.69 19.55
N ILE A 157 6.83 1.69 18.69
CA ILE A 157 6.71 0.29 19.13
C ILE A 157 8.02 -0.22 19.74
N ARG A 158 9.16 0.08 19.10
CA ARG A 158 10.49 -0.27 19.65
C ARG A 158 10.76 0.37 21.01
N LYS A 159 10.40 1.65 21.18
CA LYS A 159 10.56 2.35 22.46
C LYS A 159 9.71 1.68 23.55
N LYS A 160 8.43 1.41 23.27
CA LYS A 160 7.56 0.70 24.22
C LYS A 160 8.11 -0.68 24.59
N GLN A 161 8.62 -1.45 23.61
CA GLN A 161 9.26 -2.73 23.90
C GLN A 161 10.52 -2.57 24.76
N ALA A 162 11.32 -1.53 24.56
CA ALA A 162 12.49 -1.27 25.39
C ALA A 162 12.11 -0.87 26.83
N ASP A 163 11.06 -0.05 26.98
CA ASP A 163 10.54 0.37 28.30
C ASP A 163 9.95 -0.84 29.06
N ASP A 164 9.18 -1.70 28.37
CA ASP A 164 8.65 -2.94 28.94
C ASP A 164 9.81 -3.86 29.37
N ASP A 165 10.83 -4.02 28.52
CA ASP A 165 12.02 -4.83 28.80
C ASP A 165 12.82 -4.32 30.01
N GLU A 166 12.96 -3.00 30.17
CA GLU A 166 13.58 -2.35 31.33
C GLU A 166 12.75 -2.56 32.60
N PHE A 167 11.42 -2.43 32.51
CA PHE A 167 10.49 -2.71 33.61
C PHE A 167 10.61 -4.16 34.12
N PHE A 168 10.71 -5.14 33.22
CA PHE A 168 10.91 -6.55 33.60
C PHE A 168 12.26 -6.81 34.27
N LEU A 169 13.33 -6.12 33.85
CA LEU A 169 14.66 -6.22 34.45
C LEU A 169 14.73 -5.57 35.85
N GLU A 170 14.08 -4.42 36.03
CA GLU A 170 14.08 -3.66 37.30
C GLU A 170 13.29 -4.38 38.40
N PHE A 171 12.15 -4.99 38.05
CA PHE A 171 11.27 -5.67 39.02
C PHE A 171 11.56 -7.17 39.19
N GLY A 172 12.56 -7.73 38.49
CA GLY A 172 12.96 -9.13 38.63
C GLY A 172 11.89 -10.13 38.18
N MET A 173 10.96 -9.72 37.30
CA MET A 173 9.97 -10.62 36.71
C MET A 173 10.59 -11.36 35.52
N VAL A 174 10.77 -12.67 35.69
CA VAL A 174 11.23 -13.56 34.61
C VAL A 174 10.15 -13.63 33.54
N ARG A 175 10.48 -13.27 32.29
CA ARG A 175 9.60 -13.56 31.15
C ARG A 175 9.35 -15.06 31.12
N ILE A 176 8.11 -15.46 31.28
CA ILE A 176 7.67 -16.83 31.04
C ILE A 176 7.72 -17.02 29.52
N ASN A 177 8.89 -17.37 29.00
CA ASN A 177 8.98 -17.96 27.67
C ASN A 177 8.21 -19.28 27.76
N SER A 178 7.13 -19.42 27.01
CA SER A 178 6.26 -20.60 27.04
C SER A 178 6.92 -21.80 26.34
N ASP A 179 8.17 -22.09 26.66
CA ASP A 179 8.78 -23.38 26.40
C ASP A 179 8.43 -24.29 27.58
N TYR A 180 7.13 -24.58 27.74
CA TYR A 180 6.71 -25.64 28.64
C TYR A 180 7.04 -26.96 27.93
N GLU A 181 8.28 -27.42 28.14
CA GLU A 181 8.73 -28.75 27.74
C GLU A 181 7.71 -29.78 28.25
N SER A 182 7.00 -30.39 27.31
CA SER A 182 6.29 -31.64 27.55
C SER A 182 7.33 -32.71 27.82
N SER A 183 7.56 -33.05 29.08
CA SER A 183 8.19 -34.31 29.47
C SER A 183 7.66 -34.76 30.83
N ASN A 184 6.94 -35.88 30.80
CA ASN A 184 6.67 -36.76 31.95
C ASN A 184 7.97 -37.36 32.50
#